data_AF-A0A3B8WA50-F1
#
_entry.id   AF-A0A3B8WA50-F1
#
_cell.length_a   1.000
_cell.length_b   1.000
_cell.length_c   1.000
_cell.angle_alpha   90.00
_cell.angle_beta   90.00
_cell.angle_gamma   90.00
#
_symmetry.space_group_name_H-M   'P 1'
#
loop_
_entity.id
_entity.type
_entity.pdbx_description
1 polymer ?
#
loop_
_entity_poly.entity_id
_entity_poly.type
_entity_poly.pdbx_seq_one_letter_code
_entity_poly.pdbx_strand_id
1 'polypeptide(L)'
;ATRDSANLVFRLSQIKTELEDLMRLDSLAGIMSGYEFGSDVANYRHVIANAYSNGTVLQTYVRTTKEFSEREIKNRWEIIHRLETTMSWVIDGTDSVAISPVAQRESRFKPIVLVPEKMVAGLVFRDTVAMGFLYNITPSRIPSARGSFGVDPTFMRRTLPVLRGFGATDAIGQTYFAIFYSEVPTGNVFRTTVCRVSITGGLEWAHNFSLELPPAEATYFPESQELSIMLKSSAGEKRIVTLDKSGKRLP
;
A
#
# COMPACT_ATOMS: atom_id res chain seq x y z
N ALA A 1 18.79 7.72 17.81
CA ALA A 1 17.88 7.89 16.66
C ALA A 1 17.68 6.52 16.01
N THR A 2 16.62 5.81 16.38
CA THR A 2 16.35 4.41 16.00
C THR A 2 14.94 4.28 15.40
N ARG A 3 14.58 5.18 14.50
CA ARG A 3 13.28 5.17 13.80
C ARG A 3 13.56 5.18 12.30
N ASP A 4 13.28 4.07 11.61
CA ASP A 4 12.74 3.99 10.23
C ASP A 4 13.09 2.73 9.41
N SER A 5 13.82 1.73 9.95
CA SER A 5 14.16 0.52 9.16
C SER A 5 12.94 -0.28 8.66
N ALA A 6 11.77 -0.10 9.29
CA ALA A 6 10.52 -0.74 8.92
C ALA A 6 9.69 0.05 7.90
N ASN A 7 9.94 1.35 7.72
CA ASN A 7 9.15 2.18 6.81
C ASN A 7 9.65 2.02 5.38
N LEU A 8 8.91 1.27 4.57
CA LEU A 8 9.33 0.95 3.20
C LEU A 8 9.29 2.17 2.29
N VAL A 9 8.35 3.10 2.51
CA VAL A 9 8.25 4.35 1.74
C VAL A 9 9.50 5.21 1.97
N PHE A 10 9.88 5.39 3.23
CA PHE A 10 11.07 6.14 3.58
C PHE A 10 12.33 5.49 3.02
N ARG A 11 12.49 4.17 3.20
CA ARG A 11 13.63 3.43 2.64
C ARG A 11 13.72 3.53 1.12
N LEU A 12 12.59 3.43 0.42
CA LEU A 12 12.55 3.59 -1.02
C LEU A 12 13.03 4.98 -1.43
N SER A 13 12.60 6.03 -0.71
CA SER A 13 13.05 7.39 -0.99
C SER A 13 14.55 7.58 -0.77
N GLN A 14 15.10 7.07 0.34
CA GLN A 14 16.53 7.12 0.62
C GLN A 14 17.37 6.41 -0.45
N ILE A 15 16.96 5.20 -0.84
CA ILE A 15 17.70 4.43 -1.85
C ILE A 15 17.62 5.08 -3.23
N LYS A 16 16.52 5.74 -3.57
CA LYS A 16 16.42 6.53 -4.81
C LYS A 16 17.38 7.71 -4.81
N THR A 17 17.52 8.42 -3.70
CA THR A 17 18.53 9.48 -3.56
C THR A 17 19.95 8.93 -3.64
N GLU A 18 20.26 7.81 -2.96
CA GLU A 18 21.57 7.16 -3.08
C GLU A 18 21.89 6.74 -4.52
N LEU A 19 20.89 6.24 -5.25
CA LEU A 19 21.05 5.87 -6.66
C LEU A 19 21.37 7.09 -7.54
N GLU A 20 20.69 8.22 -7.31
CA GLU A 20 20.97 9.46 -8.04
C GLU A 20 22.43 9.93 -7.83
N ASP A 21 22.93 9.87 -6.61
CA ASP A 21 24.32 10.23 -6.30
C ASP A 21 25.32 9.23 -6.91
N LEU A 22 25.00 7.93 -6.92
CA LEU A 22 25.81 6.92 -7.59
C LEU A 22 25.84 7.11 -9.11
N MET A 23 24.73 7.49 -9.73
CA MET A 23 24.67 7.81 -11.17
C MET A 23 25.51 9.05 -11.51
N ARG A 24 25.53 10.06 -10.63
CA ARG A 24 26.43 11.22 -10.77
C ARG A 24 27.89 10.81 -10.65
N LEU A 25 28.21 9.98 -9.66
CA LEU A 25 29.56 9.45 -9.46
C LEU A 25 30.04 8.64 -10.67
N ASP A 26 29.17 7.79 -11.22
CA ASP A 26 29.43 6.98 -12.41
C ASP A 26 29.71 7.84 -13.64
N SER A 27 28.88 8.87 -13.86
CA SER A 27 29.08 9.84 -14.94
C SER A 27 30.43 10.57 -14.80
N LEU A 28 30.76 11.08 -13.62
CA LEU A 28 32.04 11.75 -13.37
C LEU A 28 33.23 10.81 -13.55
N ALA A 29 33.16 9.60 -12.98
CA ALA A 29 34.22 8.60 -13.12
C ALA A 29 34.36 8.12 -14.57
N GLY A 30 33.26 8.04 -15.32
CA GLY A 30 33.21 7.75 -16.76
C GLY A 30 33.90 8.83 -17.59
N ILE A 31 33.59 10.10 -17.35
CA ILE A 31 34.25 11.25 -17.99
C ILE A 31 35.75 11.24 -17.68
N MET A 32 36.12 11.04 -16.42
CA MET A 32 37.53 11.00 -16.00
C MET A 32 38.27 9.78 -16.56
N SER A 33 37.61 8.64 -16.72
CA SER A 33 38.22 7.43 -17.28
C SER A 33 38.52 7.56 -18.77
N GLY A 34 37.70 8.35 -19.50
CA GLY A 34 37.92 8.65 -20.92
C GLY A 34 38.94 9.75 -21.18
N TYR A 35 39.49 10.37 -20.13
CA TYR A 35 40.42 11.48 -20.24
C TYR A 35 41.87 10.99 -20.28
N GLU A 36 42.61 11.37 -21.32
CA GLU A 36 44.06 11.16 -21.37
C GLU A 36 44.77 12.19 -20.49
N PHE A 37 45.04 11.81 -19.23
CA PHE A 37 45.74 12.65 -18.25
C PHE A 37 47.18 13.06 -18.64
N GLY A 38 47.71 12.63 -19.78
CA GLY A 38 49.11 12.77 -20.16
C GLY A 38 49.65 14.21 -20.15
N SER A 39 48.95 15.15 -20.81
CA SER A 39 49.37 16.55 -20.86
C SER A 39 48.98 17.35 -19.60
N ASP A 40 47.89 16.97 -18.92
CA ASP A 40 47.35 17.73 -17.78
C ASP A 40 47.88 17.32 -16.42
N VAL A 41 48.49 16.14 -16.28
CA VAL A 41 49.23 15.77 -15.06
C VAL A 41 50.35 16.78 -14.77
N ALA A 42 50.94 17.38 -15.82
CA ALA A 42 51.92 18.45 -15.65
C ALA A 42 51.29 19.71 -15.05
N ASN A 43 50.08 20.07 -15.49
CA ASN A 43 49.33 21.26 -15.04
C ASN A 43 48.82 21.12 -13.59
N TYR A 44 48.48 19.89 -13.17
CA TYR A 44 47.94 19.60 -11.83
C TYR A 44 48.88 18.82 -10.92
N ARG A 45 50.18 18.80 -11.24
CA ARG A 45 51.19 17.94 -10.59
C ARG A 45 51.21 18.05 -9.07
N HIS A 46 51.07 19.27 -8.53
CA HIS A 46 51.09 19.50 -7.09
C HIS A 46 49.87 18.90 -6.38
N VAL A 47 48.69 18.98 -6.99
CA VAL A 47 47.45 18.38 -6.46
C VAL A 47 47.53 16.85 -6.53
N ILE A 48 47.96 16.32 -7.68
CA ILE A 48 48.06 14.87 -7.90
C ILE A 48 49.09 14.25 -6.96
N ALA A 49 50.26 14.88 -6.78
CA ALA A 49 51.30 14.39 -5.87
C ALA A 49 50.84 14.38 -4.41
N ASN A 50 50.11 15.41 -3.98
CA ASN A 50 49.66 15.52 -2.59
C ASN A 50 48.48 14.61 -2.26
N ALA A 51 47.52 14.42 -3.17
CA ALA A 51 46.30 13.65 -2.91
C ALA A 51 46.38 12.18 -3.36
N TYR A 52 47.11 11.89 -4.43
CA TYR A 52 47.12 10.57 -5.09
C TYR A 52 48.54 10.03 -5.35
N SER A 53 49.59 10.70 -4.88
CA SER A 53 51.01 10.39 -5.16
C SER A 53 51.46 10.56 -6.62
N ASN A 54 50.77 9.96 -7.61
CA ASN A 54 51.09 10.11 -9.03
C ASN A 54 49.86 9.90 -9.95
N GLY A 55 50.03 10.22 -11.24
CA GLY A 55 48.94 10.12 -12.23
C GLY A 55 48.43 8.69 -12.47
N THR A 56 49.28 7.67 -12.33
CA THR A 56 48.89 6.25 -12.47
C THR A 56 47.98 5.80 -11.33
N VAL A 57 48.26 6.25 -10.10
CA VAL A 57 47.41 6.00 -8.93
C VAL A 57 46.07 6.72 -9.08
N LEU A 58 46.06 7.97 -9.58
CA LEU A 58 44.82 8.68 -9.90
C LEU A 58 43.99 7.93 -10.96
N GLN A 59 44.60 7.47 -12.06
CA GLN A 59 43.93 6.67 -13.08
C GLN A 59 43.35 5.37 -12.51
N THR A 60 44.11 4.71 -11.64
CA THR A 60 43.65 3.50 -10.95
C THR A 60 42.46 3.81 -10.04
N TYR A 61 42.54 4.89 -9.26
CA TYR A 61 41.46 5.35 -8.39
C TYR A 61 40.18 5.65 -9.17
N VAL A 62 40.29 6.38 -10.28
CA VAL A 62 39.17 6.69 -11.19
C VAL A 62 38.53 5.41 -11.73
N ARG A 63 39.35 4.46 -12.22
CA ARG A 63 38.86 3.16 -12.71
C ARG A 63 38.15 2.38 -11.61
N THR A 64 38.75 2.26 -10.43
CA THR A 64 38.13 1.53 -9.31
C THR A 64 36.85 2.21 -8.81
N THR A 65 36.78 3.54 -8.89
CA THR A 65 35.59 4.31 -8.54
C THR A 65 34.45 4.04 -9.53
N LYS A 66 34.77 3.95 -10.82
CA LYS A 66 33.82 3.58 -11.87
C LYS A 66 33.30 2.15 -11.69
N GLU A 67 34.19 1.19 -11.49
CA GLU A 67 33.80 -0.21 -11.24
C GLU A 67 32.94 -0.34 -9.96
N PHE A 68 33.23 0.47 -8.94
CA PHE A 68 32.42 0.56 -7.74
C PHE A 68 31.03 1.14 -8.01
N SER A 69 30.93 2.26 -8.73
CA SER A 69 29.65 2.91 -9.04
C SER A 69 28.75 2.02 -9.88
N GLU A 70 29.27 1.38 -10.92
CA GLU A 70 28.50 0.45 -11.77
C GLU A 70 27.92 -0.71 -10.96
N ARG A 71 28.72 -1.31 -10.08
CA ARG A 71 28.27 -2.41 -9.21
C ARG A 71 27.20 -1.94 -8.22
N GLU A 72 27.42 -0.81 -7.56
CA GLU A 72 26.47 -0.30 -6.60
C GLU A 72 25.16 0.16 -7.25
N ILE A 73 25.20 0.78 -8.44
CA ILE A 73 24.00 1.12 -9.21
C ILE A 73 23.14 -0.13 -9.46
N LYS A 74 23.76 -1.23 -9.92
CA LYS A 74 23.06 -2.49 -10.13
C LYS A 74 22.43 -3.01 -8.83
N ASN A 75 23.19 -3.00 -7.74
CA ASN A 75 22.70 -3.41 -6.42
C ASN A 75 21.50 -2.56 -5.96
N ARG A 76 21.54 -1.23 -6.16
CA ARG A 76 20.44 -0.34 -5.77
C ARG A 76 19.19 -0.56 -6.61
N TRP A 77 19.32 -0.79 -7.91
CA TRP A 77 18.18 -1.18 -8.75
C TRP A 77 17.50 -2.46 -8.26
N GLU A 78 18.28 -3.49 -7.90
CA GLU A 78 17.72 -4.74 -7.35
C GLU A 78 16.97 -4.49 -6.03
N ILE A 79 17.52 -3.65 -5.15
CA ILE A 79 16.85 -3.31 -3.88
C ILE A 79 15.57 -2.52 -4.13
N ILE A 80 15.59 -1.53 -5.02
CA ILE A 80 14.40 -0.75 -5.41
C ILE A 80 13.31 -1.69 -5.92
N HIS A 81 13.65 -2.59 -6.84
CA HIS A 81 12.69 -3.53 -7.40
C HIS A 81 12.06 -4.43 -6.32
N ARG A 82 12.86 -4.93 -5.37
CA ARG A 82 12.35 -5.71 -4.23
C ARG A 82 11.43 -4.89 -3.32
N LEU A 83 11.79 -3.63 -3.05
CA LEU A 83 10.97 -2.74 -2.23
C LEU A 83 9.64 -2.40 -2.90
N GLU A 84 9.65 -2.04 -4.18
CA GLU A 84 8.43 -1.75 -4.96
C GLU A 84 7.53 -2.98 -5.07
N THR A 85 8.12 -4.17 -5.24
CA THR A 85 7.39 -5.43 -5.19
C THR A 85 6.75 -5.62 -3.82
N THR A 86 7.50 -5.48 -2.73
CA THR A 86 6.98 -5.62 -1.35
C THR A 86 5.87 -4.60 -1.07
N MET A 87 6.02 -3.37 -1.56
CA MET A 87 5.02 -2.32 -1.43
C MET A 87 3.71 -2.61 -2.18
N SER A 88 3.67 -3.62 -3.05
CA SER A 88 2.44 -4.08 -3.72
C SER A 88 1.62 -5.07 -2.89
N TRP A 89 2.06 -5.40 -1.68
CA TRP A 89 1.42 -6.36 -0.78
C TRP A 89 1.20 -5.77 0.61
N VAL A 90 0.17 -6.24 1.30
CA VAL A 90 0.01 -6.16 2.75
C VAL A 90 0.34 -7.53 3.32
N ILE A 91 1.31 -7.61 4.23
CA ILE A 91 1.89 -8.84 4.76
C ILE A 91 1.28 -9.11 6.14
N ASP A 92 0.54 -10.21 6.26
CA ASP A 92 -0.14 -10.63 7.48
C ASP A 92 0.35 -12.03 7.91
N GLY A 93 1.51 -12.08 8.57
CA GLY A 93 2.14 -13.34 8.99
C GLY A 93 2.51 -14.22 7.78
N THR A 94 1.84 -15.37 7.64
CA THR A 94 2.02 -16.28 6.51
C THR A 94 1.19 -15.90 5.28
N ASP A 95 0.24 -14.98 5.43
CA ASP A 95 -0.64 -14.55 4.37
C ASP A 95 -0.21 -13.20 3.79
N SER A 96 -0.56 -12.93 2.54
CA SER A 96 -0.31 -11.65 1.90
C SER A 96 -1.44 -11.25 0.97
N VAL A 97 -1.87 -10.00 1.07
CA VAL A 97 -2.95 -9.41 0.26
C VAL A 97 -2.36 -8.48 -0.76
N ALA A 98 -2.62 -8.78 -2.03
CA ALA A 98 -2.22 -7.92 -3.13
C ALA A 98 -3.03 -6.62 -3.12
N ILE A 99 -2.33 -5.48 -3.10
CA ILE A 99 -2.95 -4.15 -3.26
C ILE A 99 -2.74 -3.58 -4.67
N SER A 100 -1.84 -4.15 -5.47
CA SER A 100 -1.69 -3.77 -6.88
C SER A 100 -2.60 -4.61 -7.80
N PRO A 101 -3.16 -4.03 -8.89
CA PRO A 101 -4.01 -4.77 -9.84
C PRO A 101 -3.31 -5.97 -10.49
N VAL A 102 -2.00 -5.88 -10.69
CA VAL A 102 -1.19 -6.95 -11.28
C VAL A 102 -1.11 -8.14 -10.33
N ALA A 103 -0.80 -7.89 -9.05
CA ALA A 103 -0.67 -8.94 -8.02
C ALA A 103 -2.01 -9.58 -7.64
N GLN A 104 -3.14 -8.88 -7.82
CA GLN A 104 -4.48 -9.39 -7.46
C GLN A 104 -4.97 -10.55 -8.34
N ARG A 105 -4.47 -10.67 -9.58
CA ARG A 105 -4.92 -11.71 -10.52
C ARG A 105 -4.66 -13.12 -9.98
N GLU A 106 -3.53 -13.30 -9.33
CA GLU A 106 -3.06 -14.59 -8.81
C GLU A 106 -3.43 -14.81 -7.34
N SER A 107 -3.87 -13.76 -6.63
CA SER A 107 -4.21 -13.86 -5.22
C SER A 107 -5.54 -14.58 -4.97
N ARG A 108 -5.59 -15.38 -3.90
CA ARG A 108 -6.84 -15.93 -3.35
C ARG A 108 -7.74 -14.86 -2.74
N PHE A 109 -7.14 -13.74 -2.32
CA PHE A 109 -7.85 -12.57 -1.85
C PHE A 109 -8.45 -11.83 -3.04
N LYS A 110 -9.71 -11.40 -2.90
CA LYS A 110 -10.45 -10.62 -3.89
C LYS A 110 -10.80 -9.27 -3.26
N PRO A 111 -9.89 -8.28 -3.34
CA PRO A 111 -10.15 -6.94 -2.87
C PRO A 111 -11.37 -6.35 -3.58
N ILE A 112 -12.25 -5.71 -2.80
CA ILE A 112 -13.43 -4.98 -3.28
C ILE A 112 -13.27 -3.50 -2.96
N VAL A 113 -12.73 -3.21 -1.78
CA VAL A 113 -12.44 -1.86 -1.29
C VAL A 113 -10.94 -1.68 -1.26
N LEU A 114 -10.47 -0.65 -1.96
CA LEU A 114 -9.09 -0.20 -1.90
C LEU A 114 -9.09 1.30 -1.73
N VAL A 115 -8.71 1.76 -0.54
CA VAL A 115 -8.43 3.17 -0.29
C VAL A 115 -6.91 3.30 -0.24
N PRO A 116 -6.28 3.89 -1.28
CA PRO A 116 -4.83 3.93 -1.42
C PRO A 116 -4.14 4.38 -0.14
N GLU A 117 -3.11 3.63 0.27
CA GLU A 117 -2.30 3.91 1.47
C GLU A 117 -3.07 4.02 2.79
N LYS A 118 -4.35 3.59 2.83
CA LYS A 118 -5.17 3.60 4.06
C LYS A 118 -5.67 2.21 4.42
N MET A 119 -6.35 1.52 3.51
CA MET A 119 -6.91 0.19 3.78
C MET A 119 -7.22 -0.60 2.51
N VAL A 120 -7.28 -1.91 2.68
CA VAL A 120 -7.78 -2.88 1.71
C VAL A 120 -8.78 -3.80 2.40
N ALA A 121 -9.92 -4.01 1.76
CA ALA A 121 -10.93 -4.94 2.24
C ALA A 121 -11.56 -5.69 1.07
N GLY A 122 -12.03 -6.90 1.31
CA GLY A 122 -12.66 -7.72 0.28
C GLY A 122 -13.04 -9.09 0.77
N LEU A 123 -13.05 -10.06 -0.14
CA LEU A 123 -13.45 -11.43 0.14
C LEU A 123 -12.30 -12.42 -0.06
N VAL A 124 -12.26 -13.42 0.80
CA VAL A 124 -11.53 -14.68 0.61
C VAL A 124 -12.54 -15.80 0.55
N PHE A 125 -12.36 -16.71 -0.40
CA PHE A 125 -13.19 -17.89 -0.53
C PHE A 125 -12.44 -19.09 0.05
N ARG A 126 -13.00 -19.71 1.07
CA ARG A 126 -12.62 -21.05 1.51
C ARG A 126 -13.69 -21.99 0.99
N ASP A 127 -13.33 -22.78 -0.02
CA ASP A 127 -14.25 -23.61 -0.82
C ASP A 127 -15.36 -22.79 -1.49
N THR A 128 -16.56 -22.79 -0.90
CA THR A 128 -17.75 -22.08 -1.36
C THR A 128 -18.18 -20.95 -0.44
N VAL A 129 -17.61 -20.86 0.77
CA VAL A 129 -17.98 -19.87 1.78
C VAL A 129 -17.08 -18.65 1.63
N ALA A 130 -17.69 -17.48 1.44
CA ALA A 130 -16.99 -16.22 1.46
C ALA A 130 -16.76 -15.77 2.90
N MET A 131 -15.55 -15.29 3.15
CA MET A 131 -15.17 -14.58 4.37
C MET A 131 -14.70 -13.19 3.98
N GLY A 132 -15.19 -12.17 4.69
CA GLY A 132 -14.70 -10.82 4.59
C GLY A 132 -13.32 -10.69 5.24
N PHE A 133 -12.51 -9.80 4.70
CA PHE A 133 -11.30 -9.31 5.36
C PHE A 133 -11.23 -7.80 5.25
N LEU A 134 -10.61 -7.16 6.25
CA LEU A 134 -10.24 -5.75 6.25
C LEU A 134 -8.88 -5.62 6.90
N TYR A 135 -7.94 -4.99 6.20
CA TYR A 135 -6.62 -4.64 6.68
C TYR A 135 -6.33 -3.16 6.44
N ASN A 136 -5.77 -2.47 7.44
CA ASN A 136 -5.17 -1.17 7.16
C ASN A 136 -3.85 -1.32 6.42
N ILE A 137 -3.50 -0.30 5.65
CA ILE A 137 -2.25 -0.24 4.91
C ILE A 137 -1.31 0.68 5.69
N THR A 138 -0.24 0.10 6.23
CA THR A 138 0.79 0.85 6.95
C THR A 138 2.02 1.07 6.05
N PRO A 139 2.91 2.02 6.39
CA PRO A 139 4.17 2.22 5.66
C PRO A 139 5.11 1.01 5.70
N SER A 140 4.99 0.15 6.71
CA SER A 140 5.73 -1.12 6.79
C SER A 140 5.05 -2.28 6.06
N ARG A 141 3.86 -2.04 5.49
CA ARG A 141 2.99 -3.06 4.88
C ARG A 141 2.54 -4.17 5.82
N ILE A 142 2.81 -4.05 7.12
CA ILE A 142 2.32 -4.96 8.16
C ILE A 142 1.11 -4.29 8.82
N PRO A 143 -0.10 -4.86 8.71
CA PRO A 143 -1.31 -4.21 9.21
C PRO A 143 -1.30 -4.14 10.74
N SER A 144 -1.68 -2.99 11.27
CA SER A 144 -1.93 -2.80 12.71
C SER A 144 -3.40 -2.93 13.08
N ALA A 145 -4.32 -2.70 12.12
CA ALA A 145 -5.74 -2.95 12.24
C ALA A 145 -6.13 -4.02 11.23
N ARG A 146 -6.60 -5.17 11.73
CA ARG A 146 -6.98 -6.32 10.90
C ARG A 146 -8.19 -7.06 11.44
N GLY A 147 -9.00 -7.60 10.53
CA GLY A 147 -10.15 -8.43 10.89
C GLY A 147 -10.59 -9.34 9.76
N SER A 148 -11.05 -10.54 10.11
CA SER A 148 -11.78 -11.43 9.18
C SER A 148 -13.14 -11.75 9.78
N PHE A 149 -14.19 -11.67 8.95
CA PHE A 149 -15.58 -11.69 9.40
C PHE A 149 -16.48 -12.44 8.44
N GLY A 150 -17.60 -12.95 8.97
CA GLY A 150 -18.66 -13.51 8.12
C GLY A 150 -19.32 -12.42 7.29
N VAL A 151 -19.65 -12.74 6.04
CA VAL A 151 -20.38 -11.85 5.14
C VAL A 151 -21.76 -12.41 4.82
N ASP A 152 -22.60 -11.64 4.13
CA ASP A 152 -23.90 -12.13 3.69
C ASP A 152 -23.73 -13.40 2.82
N PRO A 153 -24.49 -14.49 3.07
CA PRO A 153 -24.35 -15.75 2.32
C PRO A 153 -24.59 -15.62 0.81
N THR A 154 -25.23 -14.54 0.36
CA THR A 154 -25.40 -14.25 -1.08
C THR A 154 -24.11 -13.83 -1.77
N PHE A 155 -23.07 -13.45 -1.01
CA PHE A 155 -21.78 -13.03 -1.56
C PHE A 155 -20.96 -14.25 -1.96
N MET A 156 -21.22 -14.76 -3.16
CA MET A 156 -20.56 -15.93 -3.73
C MET A 156 -19.55 -15.53 -4.80
N ARG A 157 -18.69 -16.48 -5.19
CA ARG A 157 -17.66 -16.22 -6.22
C ARG A 157 -18.25 -15.73 -7.55
N ARG A 158 -19.46 -16.22 -7.90
CA ARG A 158 -20.21 -15.80 -9.09
C ARG A 158 -20.79 -14.38 -9.00
N THR A 159 -21.00 -13.85 -7.79
CA THR A 159 -21.54 -12.50 -7.60
C THR A 159 -20.45 -11.44 -7.50
N LEU A 160 -19.16 -11.82 -7.43
CA LEU A 160 -18.03 -10.87 -7.42
C LEU A 160 -18.15 -9.73 -8.46
N PRO A 161 -18.55 -9.96 -9.72
CA PRO A 161 -18.67 -8.87 -10.70
C PRO A 161 -19.68 -7.78 -10.33
N VAL A 162 -20.68 -8.12 -9.52
CA VAL A 162 -21.75 -7.21 -9.08
C VAL A 162 -21.61 -6.79 -7.61
N LEU A 163 -20.58 -7.28 -6.92
CA LEU A 163 -20.25 -6.79 -5.59
C LEU A 163 -19.50 -5.46 -5.70
N ARG A 164 -19.87 -4.55 -4.80
CA ARG A 164 -19.23 -3.25 -4.63
C ARG A 164 -18.95 -3.03 -3.16
N GLY A 165 -18.13 -2.03 -2.91
CA GLY A 165 -17.92 -1.56 -1.57
C GLY A 165 -17.16 -0.26 -1.55
N PHE A 166 -17.14 0.31 -0.37
CA PHE A 166 -16.29 1.43 -0.01
C PHE A 166 -15.93 1.28 1.46
N GLY A 167 -15.05 2.12 1.95
CA GLY A 167 -14.77 2.15 3.37
C GLY A 167 -14.68 3.57 3.89
N ALA A 168 -14.81 3.67 5.21
CA ALA A 168 -14.68 4.89 5.96
C ALA A 168 -13.60 4.71 7.04
N THR A 169 -12.99 5.80 7.45
CA THR A 169 -12.02 5.83 8.55
C THR A 169 -12.11 7.17 9.25
N ASP A 170 -11.69 7.21 10.51
CA ASP A 170 -11.43 8.48 11.20
C ASP A 170 -10.19 9.19 10.62
N ALA A 171 -10.06 10.49 10.89
CA ALA A 171 -8.94 11.30 10.41
C ALA A 171 -7.58 10.83 10.95
N ILE A 172 -7.56 10.20 12.13
CA ILE A 172 -6.35 9.75 12.82
C ILE A 172 -5.98 8.32 12.39
N GLY A 173 -6.88 7.58 11.73
CA GLY A 173 -6.64 6.22 11.27
C GLY A 173 -6.62 5.18 12.39
N GLN A 174 -7.44 5.35 13.43
CA GLN A 174 -7.59 4.38 14.52
C GLN A 174 -8.72 3.39 14.26
N THR A 175 -9.75 3.79 13.50
CA THR A 175 -10.95 2.99 13.26
C THR A 175 -11.27 2.95 11.77
N TYR A 176 -11.45 1.74 11.25
CA TYR A 176 -11.68 1.46 9.85
C TYR A 176 -13.00 0.72 9.68
N PHE A 177 -13.72 1.07 8.62
CA PHE A 177 -14.98 0.44 8.23
C PHE A 177 -14.88 -0.03 6.80
N ALA A 178 -15.42 -1.22 6.53
CA ALA A 178 -15.71 -1.67 5.17
C ALA A 178 -17.20 -1.96 5.03
N ILE A 179 -17.76 -1.47 3.94
CA ILE A 179 -19.14 -1.68 3.53
C ILE A 179 -19.07 -2.46 2.21
N PHE A 180 -19.61 -3.67 2.19
CA PHE A 180 -19.78 -4.47 0.98
C PHE A 180 -21.26 -4.58 0.66
N TYR A 181 -21.63 -4.48 -0.61
CA TYR A 181 -23.00 -4.71 -1.04
C TYR A 181 -23.07 -5.33 -2.44
N SER A 182 -24.19 -5.99 -2.73
CA SER A 182 -24.52 -6.43 -4.09
C SER A 182 -25.29 -5.33 -4.82
N GLU A 183 -24.85 -4.92 -6.01
CA GLU A 183 -25.61 -4.03 -6.90
C GLU A 183 -26.92 -4.67 -7.38
N VAL A 184 -27.00 -6.00 -7.37
CA VAL A 184 -28.22 -6.73 -7.70
C VAL A 184 -29.02 -6.96 -6.43
N PRO A 185 -30.24 -6.39 -6.32
CA PRO A 185 -31.09 -6.59 -5.16
C PRO A 185 -31.64 -8.02 -5.14
N THR A 186 -31.85 -8.56 -3.94
CA THR A 186 -32.56 -9.83 -3.75
C THR A 186 -33.98 -9.50 -3.32
N GLY A 187 -34.93 -9.52 -4.27
CA GLY A 187 -36.24 -8.89 -4.07
C GLY A 187 -36.11 -7.38 -4.16
N ASN A 188 -36.55 -6.66 -3.11
CA ASN A 188 -36.50 -5.19 -3.03
C ASN A 188 -35.43 -4.66 -2.06
N VAL A 189 -34.44 -5.48 -1.71
CA VAL A 189 -33.39 -5.08 -0.76
C VAL A 189 -31.99 -5.38 -1.28
N PHE A 190 -31.07 -4.48 -0.96
CA PHE A 190 -29.65 -4.59 -1.21
C PHE A 190 -28.97 -5.26 -0.01
N ARG A 191 -28.46 -6.47 -0.23
CA ARG A 191 -27.69 -7.21 0.78
C ARG A 191 -26.37 -6.50 1.01
N THR A 192 -26.14 -6.13 2.27
CA THR A 192 -25.01 -5.28 2.67
C THR A 192 -24.34 -5.88 3.90
N THR A 193 -23.02 -6.00 3.90
CA THR A 193 -22.23 -6.33 5.09
C THR A 193 -21.43 -5.10 5.50
N VAL A 194 -21.47 -4.74 6.78
CA VAL A 194 -20.64 -3.66 7.35
C VAL A 194 -19.81 -4.22 8.48
N CYS A 195 -18.53 -3.88 8.52
CA CYS A 195 -17.66 -4.22 9.65
C CYS A 195 -16.95 -3.00 10.20
N ARG A 196 -16.53 -3.11 11.46
CA ARG A 196 -15.65 -2.16 12.14
C ARG A 196 -14.41 -2.88 12.66
N VAL A 197 -13.25 -2.33 12.33
CA VAL A 197 -11.96 -2.79 12.79
C VAL A 197 -11.19 -1.62 13.38
N SER A 198 -10.60 -1.78 14.56
CA SER A 198 -9.74 -0.77 15.17
C SER A 198 -8.32 -1.29 15.37
N ILE A 199 -7.36 -0.36 15.53
CA ILE A 199 -5.97 -0.73 15.85
C ILE A 199 -5.88 -1.42 17.21
N THR A 200 -6.68 -0.98 18.19
CA THR A 200 -6.62 -1.48 19.57
C THR A 200 -7.41 -2.76 19.77
N GLY A 201 -8.57 -2.89 19.12
CA GLY A 201 -9.50 -4.00 19.31
C GLY A 201 -9.46 -5.06 18.21
N GLY A 202 -8.80 -4.80 17.07
CA GLY A 202 -8.93 -5.66 15.89
C GLY A 202 -10.36 -5.61 15.36
N LEU A 203 -10.94 -6.76 15.00
CA LEU A 203 -12.36 -6.84 14.61
C LEU A 203 -13.26 -6.60 15.83
N GLU A 204 -14.02 -5.51 15.81
CA GLU A 204 -14.95 -5.18 16.89
C GLU A 204 -16.34 -5.76 16.62
N TRP A 205 -16.84 -5.60 15.39
CA TRP A 205 -18.09 -6.20 14.94
C TRP A 205 -18.19 -6.27 13.42
N ALA A 206 -19.06 -7.15 12.94
CA ALA A 206 -19.49 -7.24 11.56
C ALA A 206 -20.96 -7.68 11.51
N HIS A 207 -21.78 -6.95 10.76
CA HIS A 207 -23.21 -7.18 10.67
C HIS A 207 -23.68 -7.19 9.22
N ASN A 208 -24.71 -7.99 8.96
CA ASN A 208 -25.39 -8.04 7.68
C ASN A 208 -26.71 -7.26 7.77
N PHE A 209 -26.96 -6.42 6.77
CA PHE A 209 -28.13 -5.57 6.65
C PHE A 209 -28.84 -5.82 5.33
N SER A 210 -30.14 -5.58 5.34
CA SER A 210 -30.97 -5.47 4.14
C SER A 210 -31.39 -4.00 4.03
N LEU A 211 -30.89 -3.32 3.01
CA LEU A 211 -31.11 -1.87 2.81
C LEU A 211 -32.05 -1.66 1.63
N GLU A 212 -32.90 -0.64 1.71
CA GLU A 212 -33.90 -0.38 0.66
C GLU A 212 -33.28 0.25 -0.60
N LEU A 213 -32.14 0.91 -0.43
CA LEU A 213 -31.37 1.58 -1.48
C LEU A 213 -29.89 1.14 -1.40
N PRO A 214 -29.14 1.18 -2.51
CA PRO A 214 -27.74 0.79 -2.48
C PRO A 214 -26.92 1.83 -1.70
N PRO A 215 -25.95 1.38 -0.87
CA PRO A 215 -24.99 2.25 -0.21
C PRO A 215 -24.12 3.01 -1.22
N ALA A 216 -23.85 4.28 -0.95
CA ALA A 216 -23.03 5.14 -1.81
C ALA A 216 -21.76 5.66 -1.11
N GLU A 217 -21.88 6.16 0.10
CA GLU A 217 -20.77 6.68 0.90
C GLU A 217 -21.02 6.48 2.39
N ALA A 218 -19.98 6.57 3.21
CA ALA A 218 -20.11 6.59 4.66
C ALA A 218 -19.15 7.56 5.32
N THR A 219 -19.63 8.15 6.41
CA THR A 219 -18.88 9.07 7.26
C THR A 219 -18.92 8.57 8.69
N TYR A 220 -17.75 8.44 9.31
CA TYR A 220 -17.64 8.07 10.72
C TYR A 220 -17.45 9.33 11.56
N PHE A 221 -18.19 9.43 12.66
CA PHE A 221 -18.15 10.51 13.63
C PHE A 221 -17.51 10.01 14.93
N PRO A 222 -16.21 10.28 15.18
CA PRO A 222 -15.51 9.73 16.35
C PRO A 222 -16.09 10.20 17.69
N GLU A 223 -16.69 11.38 17.74
CA GLU A 223 -17.25 11.98 18.96
C GLU A 223 -18.49 11.21 19.45
N SER A 224 -19.41 10.86 18.55
CA SER A 224 -20.58 10.03 18.87
C SER A 224 -20.33 8.53 18.70
N GLN A 225 -19.21 8.15 18.09
CA GLN A 225 -18.89 6.79 17.66
C GLN A 225 -19.92 6.19 16.70
N GLU A 226 -20.51 7.03 15.86
CA GLU A 226 -21.56 6.65 14.91
C GLU A 226 -21.02 6.61 13.48
N LEU A 227 -21.51 5.65 12.70
CA LEU A 227 -21.27 5.56 11.26
C LEU A 227 -22.54 5.91 10.51
N SER A 228 -22.52 7.00 9.74
CA SER A 228 -23.61 7.38 8.85
C SER A 228 -23.32 6.88 7.45
N ILE A 229 -24.22 6.05 6.91
CA ILE A 229 -24.15 5.49 5.56
C ILE A 229 -25.21 6.19 4.71
N MET A 230 -24.78 6.89 3.66
CA MET A 230 -25.69 7.46 2.67
C MET A 230 -26.06 6.38 1.64
N LEU A 231 -27.36 6.19 1.46
CA LEU A 231 -27.95 5.36 0.43
C LEU A 231 -28.42 6.26 -0.71
N LYS A 232 -28.24 5.82 -1.96
CA LYS A 232 -28.60 6.61 -3.14
C LYS A 232 -29.19 5.74 -4.23
N SER A 233 -30.39 6.05 -4.70
CA SER A 233 -30.98 5.37 -5.86
C SER A 233 -30.43 5.91 -7.18
N SER A 234 -30.57 5.14 -8.26
CA SER A 234 -30.27 5.62 -9.63
C SER A 234 -31.15 6.80 -10.05
N ALA A 235 -32.36 6.91 -9.48
CA ALA A 235 -33.30 8.02 -9.69
C ALA A 235 -32.97 9.27 -8.83
N GLY A 236 -31.93 9.22 -8.00
CA GLY A 236 -31.47 10.36 -7.19
C GLY A 236 -32.09 10.46 -5.79
N GLU A 237 -32.94 9.50 -5.39
CA GLU A 237 -33.43 9.40 -4.02
C GLU A 237 -32.26 9.17 -3.05
N LYS A 238 -32.25 9.86 -1.92
CA LYS A 238 -31.21 9.75 -0.90
C LYS A 238 -31.82 9.44 0.46
N ARG A 239 -31.19 8.55 1.20
CA ARG A 239 -31.54 8.22 2.59
C ARG A 239 -30.27 8.01 3.41
N ILE A 240 -30.31 8.29 4.71
CA ILE A 240 -29.19 8.04 5.61
C ILE A 240 -29.59 6.91 6.57
N VAL A 241 -28.66 6.00 6.80
CA VAL A 241 -28.73 4.97 7.84
C VAL A 241 -27.57 5.18 8.79
N THR A 242 -27.86 5.39 10.07
CA THR A 242 -26.84 5.57 11.09
C THR A 242 -26.69 4.30 11.92
N LEU A 243 -25.45 3.87 12.12
CA LEU A 243 -25.08 2.76 13.00
C LEU A 243 -24.41 3.31 14.26
N ASP A 244 -24.78 2.79 15.42
CA ASP A 244 -24.13 3.10 16.69
C ASP A 244 -22.76 2.43 16.83
N LYS A 245 -22.09 2.66 17.96
CA LYS A 245 -20.78 2.08 18.26
C LYS A 245 -20.71 0.55 18.18
N SER A 246 -21.85 -0.13 18.40
CA SER A 246 -21.99 -1.60 18.35
C SER A 246 -22.43 -2.13 16.98
N GLY A 247 -22.61 -1.23 16.01
CA GLY A 247 -23.09 -1.53 14.68
C GLY A 247 -24.61 -1.76 14.62
N LYS A 248 -25.38 -1.36 15.64
CA LYS A 248 -26.84 -1.41 15.59
C LYS A 248 -27.37 -0.21 14.83
N ARG A 249 -28.35 -0.46 13.96
CA ARG A 249 -29.06 0.61 13.24
C ARG A 249 -29.87 1.44 14.23
N LEU A 250 -29.65 2.75 14.21
CA LEU A 250 -30.47 3.71 14.94
C LEU A 250 -31.85 3.88 14.25
N PRO A 251 -32.91 4.19 15.02
CA PRO A 251 -34.26 4.41 14.50
C PRO A 251 -34.33 5.51 13.43
#